data_AF-A0A6I2UET6-F1
#
_entry.id   AF-A0A6I2UET6-F1
#
_cell.length_a   1.000
_cell.length_b   1.000
_cell.length_c   1.000
_cell.angle_alpha   90.00
_cell.angle_beta   90.00
_cell.angle_gamma   90.00
#
_symmetry.space_group_name_H-M   'P 1'
#
loop_
_entity.id
_entity.type
_entity.pdbx_description
1 polymer ?
#
loop_
_entity_poly.entity_id
_entity_poly.type
_entity_poly.pdbx_seq_one_letter_code
_entity_poly.pdbx_strand_id
1 'polypeptide(L)'
;MEGYKLFNVKHGELFTLYVDAKEPRPIGVWLEASEGKRMPSGRVKASSGELCFRPGWHVCEYPVATHIGSKENPTDARPSYRPDNQVWALIEFSDEIDYQVQAELAGKCARDKMLRYVPKNGFYRYKTNAQAVVQWYICGAIKIKRILTDEEVESINNAVGLHDLPRKGVK
;
A
#
# COMPACT_ATOMS: atom_id res chain seq x y z
N MET A 1 -12.89 -6.61 6.54
CA MET A 1 -12.07 -7.27 5.49
C MET A 1 -10.60 -7.43 5.91
N GLU A 2 -9.88 -8.40 5.34
CA GLU A 2 -8.42 -8.55 5.48
C GLU A 2 -7.68 -8.14 4.20
N GLY A 3 -6.43 -7.73 4.35
CA GLY A 3 -5.53 -7.44 3.23
C GLY A 3 -4.08 -7.36 3.67
N TYR A 4 -3.22 -6.88 2.77
CA TYR A 4 -1.77 -6.85 3.00
C TYR A 4 -1.22 -5.46 2.80
N LYS A 5 -0.29 -5.08 3.67
CA LYS A 5 0.37 -3.79 3.55
C LYS A 5 1.86 -3.90 3.80
N LEU A 6 2.61 -3.22 2.95
CA LEU A 6 4.06 -3.13 3.03
C LEU A 6 4.47 -1.96 3.94
N PHE A 7 5.41 -2.24 4.85
CA PHE A 7 5.96 -1.29 5.81
C PHE A 7 7.49 -1.31 5.78
N ASN A 8 8.11 -0.22 6.26
CA ASN A 8 9.51 -0.21 6.65
C ASN A 8 9.61 -0.60 8.13
N VAL A 9 10.63 -1.37 8.50
CA VAL A 9 11.02 -1.67 9.87
C VAL A 9 12.23 -0.81 10.24
N LYS A 10 12.15 -0.13 11.38
CA LYS A 10 13.29 0.58 11.99
C LYS A 10 13.22 0.40 13.49
N HIS A 11 14.32 -0.03 14.11
CA HIS A 11 14.38 -0.27 15.56
C HIS A 11 13.26 -1.18 16.11
N GLY A 12 12.81 -2.17 15.32
CA GLY A 12 11.73 -3.08 15.68
C GLY A 12 10.31 -2.53 15.49
N GLU A 13 10.16 -1.28 15.06
CA GLU A 13 8.87 -0.64 14.84
C GLU A 13 8.51 -0.53 13.35
N LEU A 14 7.21 -0.51 13.05
CA LEU A 14 6.70 -0.38 11.68
C LEU A 14 6.46 1.07 11.30
N PHE A 15 6.84 1.44 10.08
CA PHE A 15 6.63 2.78 9.51
C PHE A 15 6.05 2.65 8.11
N THR A 16 5.23 3.63 7.72
CA THR A 16 4.78 3.73 6.33
C THR A 16 5.96 4.03 5.40
N LEU A 17 5.83 3.68 4.12
CA LEU A 17 6.93 3.84 3.16
C LEU A 17 7.18 5.30 2.78
N TYR A 18 6.09 6.06 2.56
CA TYR A 18 6.16 7.33 1.82
C TYR A 18 5.49 8.49 2.55
N VAL A 19 4.17 8.42 2.75
CA VAL A 19 3.38 9.46 3.43
C VAL A 19 3.34 9.14 4.92
N ASP A 20 3.58 10.15 5.76
CA ASP A 20 3.64 10.05 7.23
C ASP A 20 4.60 8.96 7.74
N ALA A 21 5.74 8.81 7.06
CA ALA A 21 6.77 7.78 7.27
C ALA A 21 7.65 7.99 8.52
N LYS A 22 7.28 8.93 9.39
CA LYS A 22 8.06 9.31 10.59
C LYS A 22 7.47 8.76 11.88
N GLU A 23 6.19 8.41 11.88
CA GLU A 23 5.50 7.93 13.07
C GLU A 23 5.42 6.39 13.07
N PRO A 24 5.68 5.74 14.20
CA PRO A 24 5.56 4.30 14.34
C PRO A 24 4.08 3.86 14.23
N ARG A 25 3.87 2.65 13.73
CA ARG A 25 2.57 2.03 13.47
C ARG A 25 2.45 0.77 14.34
N PRO A 26 1.84 0.88 15.54
CA PRO A 26 1.76 -0.25 16.46
C PRO A 26 0.89 -1.38 15.91
N ILE A 27 1.28 -2.61 16.21
CA ILE A 27 0.50 -3.82 15.93
C ILE A 27 -0.66 -3.92 16.93
N GLY A 28 -1.82 -4.39 16.48
CA GLY A 28 -2.98 -4.65 17.33
C GLY A 28 -3.86 -3.44 17.63
N VAL A 29 -3.54 -2.26 17.11
CA VAL A 29 -4.29 -1.00 17.32
C VAL A 29 -4.93 -0.56 16.01
N TRP A 30 -6.14 -0.01 16.09
CA TRP A 30 -6.80 0.65 14.96
C TRP A 30 -6.13 2.00 14.67
N LEU A 31 -5.70 2.18 13.43
CA LEU A 31 -4.99 3.35 12.94
C LEU A 31 -5.83 4.06 11.88
N GLU A 32 -6.33 5.24 12.23
CA GLU A 32 -7.04 6.11 11.30
C GLU A 32 -6.10 6.61 10.19
N ALA A 33 -6.60 6.69 8.96
CA ALA A 33 -5.88 7.30 7.87
C ALA A 33 -5.84 8.82 8.03
N SER A 34 -4.73 9.40 7.60
CA SER A 34 -4.60 10.84 7.38
C SER A 34 -4.70 11.16 5.88
N GLU A 35 -4.94 12.43 5.57
CA GLU A 35 -4.79 12.93 4.19
C GLU A 35 -3.32 13.22 3.82
N GLY A 36 -2.42 13.19 4.80
CA GLY A 36 -1.06 13.70 4.69
C GLY A 36 -1.01 15.22 4.50
N LYS A 37 0.22 15.77 4.46
CA LYS A 37 0.40 17.21 4.20
C LYS A 37 0.20 17.52 2.72
N ARG A 38 -0.83 18.32 2.41
CA ARG A 38 -1.06 18.84 1.05
C ARG A 38 -0.03 19.91 0.67
N MET A 39 0.49 19.82 -0.55
CA MET A 39 1.45 20.76 -1.14
C MET A 39 0.74 21.77 -2.06
N PRO A 40 1.34 22.94 -2.36
CA PRO A 40 0.73 23.94 -3.26
C PRO A 40 0.38 23.42 -4.66
N SER A 41 1.10 22.40 -5.15
CA SER A 41 0.82 21.68 -6.39
C SER A 41 -0.49 20.87 -6.38
N GLY A 42 -1.16 20.79 -5.23
CA GLY A 42 -2.33 19.93 -4.99
C GLY A 42 -1.99 18.46 -4.73
N ARG A 43 -0.70 18.11 -4.73
CA ARG A 43 -0.16 16.77 -4.42
C ARG A 43 0.06 16.59 -2.91
N VAL A 44 0.40 15.37 -2.48
CA VAL A 44 0.73 15.07 -1.07
C VAL A 44 2.23 14.96 -0.88
N LYS A 45 2.75 15.51 0.23
CA LYS A 45 4.15 15.37 0.63
C LYS A 45 4.47 13.92 0.97
N ALA A 46 5.56 13.40 0.42
CA ALA A 46 6.10 12.09 0.76
C ALA A 46 7.64 12.13 0.90
N SER A 47 8.21 11.06 1.47
CA SER A 47 9.67 10.89 1.56
C SER A 47 10.37 10.83 0.20
N SER A 48 9.67 10.38 -0.85
CA SER A 48 10.17 10.22 -2.22
C SER A 48 9.84 11.40 -3.14
N GLY A 49 9.48 12.56 -2.60
CA GLY A 49 8.96 13.72 -3.35
C GLY A 49 7.46 13.89 -3.19
N GLU A 50 6.79 14.45 -4.20
CA GLU A 50 5.34 14.67 -4.16
C GLU A 50 4.58 13.52 -4.83
N LEU A 51 3.56 12.96 -4.17
CA LEU A 51 2.70 11.89 -4.70
C LEU A 51 1.31 12.41 -5.07
N CYS A 52 0.61 11.69 -5.94
CA CYS A 52 -0.78 12.01 -6.28
C CYS A 52 -1.66 12.00 -5.01
N PHE A 53 -2.50 13.02 -4.86
CA PHE A 53 -3.40 13.13 -3.70
C PHE A 53 -4.53 12.08 -3.78
N ARG A 54 -4.35 11.01 -3.02
CA ARG A 54 -5.29 9.90 -2.81
C ARG A 54 -5.31 9.59 -1.31
N PRO A 55 -6.08 10.33 -0.52
CA PRO A 55 -6.09 10.14 0.92
C PRO A 55 -6.65 8.76 1.32
N GLY A 56 -6.10 8.15 2.36
CA GLY A 56 -6.47 6.80 2.80
C GLY A 56 -5.30 5.81 2.84
N TRP A 57 -5.52 4.72 3.57
CA TRP A 57 -4.59 3.59 3.62
C TRP A 57 -4.64 2.82 2.31
N HIS A 58 -3.51 2.76 1.62
CA HIS A 58 -3.33 1.89 0.46
C HIS A 58 -2.94 0.49 0.94
N VAL A 59 -3.79 -0.47 0.63
CA VAL A 59 -3.71 -1.89 1.02
C VAL A 59 -3.76 -2.72 -0.25
N CYS A 60 -2.97 -3.78 -0.33
CA CYS A 60 -3.02 -4.75 -1.41
C CYS A 60 -3.93 -5.93 -1.05
N GLU A 61 -4.55 -6.52 -2.06
CA GLU A 61 -5.30 -7.77 -1.91
C GLU A 61 -4.40 -8.98 -1.65
N TYR A 62 -3.20 -8.97 -2.22
CA TYR A 62 -2.14 -9.97 -2.02
C TYR A 62 -0.84 -9.26 -1.63
N PRO A 63 0.09 -9.90 -0.90
CA PRO A 63 1.35 -9.28 -0.48
C PRO A 63 2.35 -9.19 -1.64
N VAL A 64 2.02 -8.37 -2.65
CA VAL A 64 2.81 -8.18 -3.87
C VAL A 64 2.85 -6.71 -4.29
N ALA A 65 4.04 -6.21 -4.58
CA ALA A 65 4.29 -4.87 -5.11
C ALA A 65 5.62 -4.81 -5.87
N THR A 66 5.64 -5.31 -7.10
CA THR A 66 6.85 -5.37 -7.95
C THR A 66 7.38 -4.01 -8.42
N HIS A 67 6.58 -2.96 -8.29
CA HIS A 67 6.96 -1.58 -8.63
C HIS A 67 7.52 -0.79 -7.43
N ILE A 68 7.51 -1.38 -6.24
CA ILE A 68 8.06 -0.81 -5.00
C ILE A 68 9.18 -1.72 -4.56
N GLY A 69 10.40 -1.20 -4.43
CA GLY A 69 11.57 -1.97 -4.01
C GLY A 69 12.85 -1.21 -4.33
N SER A 70 13.96 -1.93 -4.26
CA SER A 70 15.26 -1.39 -4.68
C SER A 70 15.70 -2.02 -5.99
N LYS A 71 16.54 -1.29 -6.70
CA LYS A 71 17.16 -1.74 -7.95
C LYS A 71 18.54 -2.30 -7.64
N GLU A 72 18.97 -3.28 -8.42
CA GLU A 72 20.35 -3.76 -8.39
C GLU A 72 21.28 -2.69 -8.93
N ASN A 73 20.96 -2.13 -10.10
CA ASN A 73 21.64 -0.98 -10.66
C ASN A 73 20.74 0.25 -10.60
N PRO A 74 21.26 1.43 -10.20
CA PRO A 74 20.47 2.67 -10.14
C PRO A 74 19.76 3.03 -11.47
N THR A 75 20.35 2.62 -12.60
CA THR A 75 19.85 2.86 -13.96
C THR A 75 18.75 1.89 -14.40
N ASP A 76 18.48 0.80 -13.65
CA ASP A 76 17.47 -0.17 -14.04
C ASP A 76 16.07 0.47 -14.13
N ALA A 77 15.25 0.04 -15.07
CA ALA A 77 13.92 0.63 -15.26
C ALA A 77 12.95 0.30 -14.11
N ARG A 78 13.14 -0.83 -13.43
CA ARG A 78 12.26 -1.35 -12.37
C ARG A 78 13.07 -1.90 -11.20
N PRO A 79 12.51 -1.89 -9.98
CA PRO A 79 13.09 -2.63 -8.86
C PRO A 79 13.28 -4.11 -9.21
N SER A 80 14.30 -4.73 -8.62
CA SER A 80 14.62 -6.14 -8.77
C SER A 80 14.58 -6.91 -7.45
N TYR A 81 14.61 -6.22 -6.30
CA TYR A 81 14.54 -6.87 -4.99
C TYR A 81 13.81 -6.04 -3.94
N ARG A 82 13.32 -6.74 -2.92
CA ARG A 82 12.75 -6.20 -1.69
C ARG A 82 13.89 -5.89 -0.70
N PRO A 83 14.02 -4.64 -0.21
CA PRO A 83 14.98 -4.30 0.84
C PRO A 83 14.71 -5.05 2.15
N ASP A 84 15.77 -5.38 2.89
CA ASP A 84 15.64 -6.21 4.10
C ASP A 84 14.80 -5.56 5.21
N ASN A 85 14.77 -4.24 5.23
CA ASN A 85 13.97 -3.49 6.18
C ASN A 85 12.52 -3.31 5.71
N GLN A 86 12.09 -3.89 4.60
CA GLN A 86 10.69 -3.88 4.17
C GLN A 86 10.02 -5.20 4.50
N VAL A 87 8.83 -5.12 5.09
CA VAL A 87 8.05 -6.30 5.49
C VAL A 87 6.59 -6.13 5.11
N TRP A 88 5.99 -7.23 4.66
CA TRP A 88 4.54 -7.32 4.52
C TRP A 88 3.92 -7.62 5.87
N ALA A 89 2.77 -7.01 6.13
CA ALA A 89 1.94 -7.31 7.27
C ALA A 89 0.52 -7.66 6.81
N LEU A 90 -0.07 -8.63 7.49
CA LEU A 90 -1.50 -8.91 7.41
C LEU A 90 -2.23 -7.84 8.23
N ILE A 91 -3.23 -7.21 7.62
CA ILE A 91 -4.00 -6.13 8.23
C ILE A 91 -5.49 -6.41 8.09
N GLU A 92 -6.28 -5.82 8.99
CA GLU A 92 -7.74 -5.72 8.88
C GLU A 92 -8.13 -4.28 8.54
N PHE A 93 -9.23 -4.11 7.81
CA PHE A 93 -9.82 -2.80 7.53
C PHE A 93 -11.34 -2.91 7.42
N SER A 94 -12.02 -1.78 7.65
CA SER A 94 -13.47 -1.71 7.63
C SER A 94 -14.02 -1.82 6.21
N ASP A 95 -15.05 -2.64 6.06
CA ASP A 95 -15.86 -2.84 4.86
C ASP A 95 -17.33 -2.46 5.08
N GLU A 96 -17.65 -1.72 6.15
CA GLU A 96 -19.01 -1.26 6.44
C GLU A 96 -19.61 -0.40 5.31
N ILE A 97 -18.77 0.40 4.66
CA ILE A 97 -19.19 1.27 3.55
C ILE A 97 -18.37 0.94 2.30
N ASP A 98 -19.05 0.45 1.26
CA ASP A 98 -18.48 0.30 -0.08
C ASP A 98 -18.59 1.64 -0.85
N TYR A 99 -17.47 2.32 -1.01
CA TYR A 99 -17.36 3.58 -1.74
C TYR A 99 -17.14 3.39 -3.26
N GLN A 100 -17.16 2.15 -3.77
CA GLN A 100 -16.80 1.86 -5.15
C GLN A 100 -17.57 2.70 -6.17
N VAL A 101 -18.90 2.79 -6.02
CA VAL A 101 -19.75 3.59 -6.94
C VAL A 101 -19.33 5.06 -6.96
N GLN A 102 -19.05 5.64 -5.79
CA GLN A 102 -18.64 7.04 -5.69
C GLN A 102 -17.28 7.26 -6.34
N ALA A 103 -16.33 6.34 -6.15
CA ALA A 103 -15.03 6.40 -6.78
C ALA A 103 -15.14 6.27 -8.31
N GLU A 104 -16.02 5.40 -8.82
CA GLU A 104 -16.24 5.22 -10.26
C GLU A 104 -16.87 6.43 -10.94
N LEU A 105 -17.80 7.12 -10.27
CA LEU A 105 -18.41 8.34 -10.77
C LEU A 105 -17.46 9.54 -10.77
N ALA A 106 -16.41 9.51 -9.93
CA ALA A 106 -15.45 10.62 -9.81
C ALA A 106 -14.52 10.78 -11.03
N GLY A 107 -14.39 9.77 -11.90
CA GLY A 107 -13.43 9.81 -13.01
C GLY A 107 -13.83 8.97 -14.22
N LYS A 108 -13.37 9.39 -15.40
CA LYS A 108 -13.66 8.70 -16.67
C LYS A 108 -12.72 7.51 -16.90
N CYS A 109 -11.45 7.64 -16.54
CA CYS A 109 -10.44 6.60 -16.75
C CYS A 109 -9.98 6.00 -15.41
N ALA A 110 -9.44 4.77 -15.43
CA ALA A 110 -9.11 4.01 -14.21
C ALA A 110 -8.31 4.81 -13.17
N ARG A 111 -7.32 5.60 -13.62
CA ARG A 111 -6.47 6.40 -12.71
C ARG A 111 -7.21 7.53 -12.00
N ASP A 112 -8.33 7.99 -12.54
CA ASP A 112 -9.14 9.11 -12.03
C ASP A 112 -10.35 8.63 -11.22
N LYS A 113 -10.67 7.33 -11.26
CA LYS A 113 -11.73 6.70 -10.46
C LYS A 113 -11.27 6.53 -9.01
N MET A 114 -11.24 7.64 -8.28
CA MET A 114 -10.70 7.73 -6.91
C MET A 114 -11.37 8.85 -6.12
N LEU A 115 -11.41 8.71 -4.80
CA LEU A 115 -11.88 9.76 -3.91
C LEU A 115 -10.78 10.79 -3.60
N ARG A 116 -11.20 11.99 -3.21
CA ARG A 116 -10.32 13.11 -2.78
C ARG A 116 -10.41 13.37 -1.27
N TYR A 117 -10.97 12.42 -0.52
CA TYR A 117 -11.11 12.45 0.93
C TYR A 117 -10.99 11.02 1.47
N VAL A 118 -10.71 10.88 2.77
CA VAL A 118 -10.56 9.56 3.42
C VAL A 118 -11.91 8.81 3.45
N PRO A 119 -12.00 7.56 2.93
CA PRO A 119 -13.23 6.76 2.99
C PRO A 119 -13.44 6.21 4.42
N LYS A 120 -14.09 6.99 5.29
CA LYS A 120 -14.30 6.61 6.70
C LYS A 120 -15.12 5.33 6.81
N ASN A 121 -14.72 4.43 7.72
CA ASN A 121 -15.34 3.13 7.97
C ASN A 121 -15.55 2.27 6.71
N GLY A 122 -14.80 2.51 5.65
CA GLY A 122 -15.03 1.83 4.39
C GLY A 122 -13.82 1.82 3.49
N PHE A 123 -14.06 1.43 2.25
CA PHE A 123 -13.02 1.36 1.24
C PHE A 123 -13.57 1.50 -0.17
N TYR A 124 -12.66 1.66 -1.14
CA TYR A 124 -12.93 1.43 -2.55
C TYR A 124 -11.72 0.76 -3.21
N ARG A 125 -11.94 0.13 -4.36
CA ARG A 125 -10.88 -0.49 -5.17
C ARG A 125 -10.29 0.52 -6.14
N TYR A 126 -8.97 0.51 -6.27
CA TYR A 126 -8.23 1.43 -7.12
C TYR A 126 -7.20 0.71 -7.99
N LYS A 127 -7.12 1.14 -9.26
CA LYS A 127 -6.08 0.72 -10.20
C LYS A 127 -5.40 1.94 -10.81
N THR A 128 -4.08 1.87 -10.96
CA THR A 128 -3.29 2.94 -11.61
C THR A 128 -3.55 3.02 -13.11
N ASN A 129 -3.98 1.91 -13.73
CA ASN A 129 -4.45 1.81 -15.11
C ASN A 129 -5.36 0.58 -15.27
N ALA A 130 -6.09 0.47 -16.38
CA ALA A 130 -7.06 -0.61 -16.58
C ALA A 130 -6.44 -2.02 -16.63
N GLN A 131 -5.18 -2.14 -17.05
CA GLN A 131 -4.43 -3.40 -17.18
C GLN A 131 -3.64 -3.77 -15.92
N ALA A 132 -3.72 -2.98 -14.84
CA ALA A 132 -3.03 -3.30 -13.61
C ALA A 132 -3.53 -4.65 -13.06
N VAL A 133 -2.59 -5.60 -12.97
CA VAL A 133 -2.81 -6.96 -12.45
C VAL A 133 -3.16 -6.91 -10.96
N VAL A 134 -2.46 -6.07 -10.21
CA VAL A 134 -2.71 -5.86 -8.78
C VAL A 134 -3.59 -4.63 -8.60
N GLN A 135 -4.66 -4.79 -7.82
CA GLN A 135 -5.51 -3.70 -7.37
C GLN A 135 -5.20 -3.32 -5.92
N TRP A 136 -5.48 -2.06 -5.60
CA TRP A 136 -5.39 -1.54 -4.24
C TRP A 136 -6.79 -1.44 -3.64
N TYR A 137 -6.89 -1.67 -2.35
CA TYR A 137 -7.95 -1.14 -1.51
C TYR A 137 -7.47 0.17 -0.90
N ILE A 138 -8.25 1.25 -1.07
CA ILE A 138 -8.03 2.52 -0.38
C ILE A 138 -9.09 2.63 0.71
N CYS A 139 -8.66 2.60 1.98
CA CYS A 139 -9.55 2.49 3.15
C CYS A 139 -9.28 3.55 4.23
N GLY A 140 -10.26 3.76 5.09
CA GLY A 140 -10.23 4.82 6.12
C GLY A 140 -9.41 4.50 7.35
N ALA A 141 -9.33 3.23 7.75
CA ALA A 141 -8.58 2.79 8.92
C ALA A 141 -8.08 1.36 8.73
N ILE A 142 -6.95 1.03 9.35
CA ILE A 142 -6.41 -0.33 9.37
C ILE A 142 -6.08 -0.76 10.79
N LYS A 143 -6.11 -2.05 11.06
CA LYS A 143 -5.48 -2.68 12.22
C LYS A 143 -4.41 -3.63 11.74
N ILE A 144 -3.16 -3.42 12.15
CA ILE A 144 -2.07 -4.34 11.79
C ILE A 144 -2.19 -5.57 12.69
N LYS A 145 -2.37 -6.77 12.10
CA LYS A 145 -2.50 -8.01 12.88
C LYS A 145 -1.15 -8.59 13.25
N ARG A 146 -0.29 -8.78 12.24
CA ARG A 146 1.05 -9.37 12.38
C ARG A 146 1.89 -9.12 11.14
N ILE A 147 3.21 -9.19 11.31
CA ILE A 147 4.16 -9.24 10.21
C ILE A 147 4.14 -10.65 9.60
N LEU A 148 4.32 -10.74 8.29
CA LEU A 148 4.46 -12.00 7.57
C LEU A 148 5.94 -12.34 7.38
N THR A 149 6.28 -13.64 7.41
CA THR A 149 7.59 -14.11 6.94
C THR A 149 7.63 -14.12 5.42
N ASP A 150 8.84 -14.21 4.84
CA ASP A 150 8.99 -14.29 3.38
C ASP A 150 8.35 -15.57 2.81
N GLU A 151 8.44 -16.69 3.54
CA GLU A 151 7.83 -17.96 3.16
C GLU A 151 6.29 -17.86 3.14
N GLU A 152 5.71 -17.14 4.10
CA GLU A 152 4.26 -16.87 4.09
C GLU A 152 3.87 -16.02 2.88
N VAL A 153 4.63 -14.96 2.59
CA VAL A 153 4.41 -14.09 1.42
C VAL A 153 4.49 -14.89 0.13
N GLU A 154 5.51 -15.73 -0.02
CA GLU A 154 5.68 -16.61 -1.17
C GLU A 154 4.52 -17.60 -1.29
N SER A 155 4.14 -18.27 -0.20
CA SER A 155 3.04 -19.24 -0.20
C SER A 155 1.71 -18.62 -0.62
N ILE A 156 1.37 -17.44 -0.06
CA ILE A 156 0.14 -16.71 -0.39
C ILE A 156 0.12 -16.31 -1.86
N ASN A 157 1.22 -15.77 -2.37
CA ASN A 157 1.30 -15.30 -3.75
C ASN A 157 1.28 -16.48 -4.75
N ASN A 158 2.01 -17.56 -4.46
CA ASN A 158 2.05 -18.77 -5.30
C ASN A 158 0.66 -19.41 -5.45
N ALA A 159 -0.15 -19.40 -4.39
CA ALA A 159 -1.52 -19.93 -4.43
C ALA A 159 -2.43 -19.24 -5.47
N VAL A 160 -2.07 -18.04 -5.91
CA VAL A 160 -2.82 -17.26 -6.92
C VAL A 160 -1.99 -16.94 -8.17
N GLY A 161 -0.83 -17.59 -8.34
CA GLY A 161 0.05 -17.38 -9.50
C GLY A 161 0.67 -15.98 -9.56
N LEU A 162 0.83 -15.32 -8.41
CA LEU A 162 1.53 -14.05 -8.27
C LEU A 162 2.91 -14.28 -7.63
N HIS A 163 3.80 -13.29 -7.76
CA HIS A 163 5.10 -13.28 -7.09
C HIS A 163 5.49 -11.84 -6.74
N ASP A 164 5.96 -11.61 -5.51
CA ASP A 164 6.60 -10.34 -5.12
C ASP A 164 8.08 -10.34 -5.52
N LEU A 165 8.76 -9.20 -5.32
CA LEU A 165 10.20 -9.13 -5.49
C LEU A 165 10.93 -10.05 -4.49
N PRO A 166 11.99 -10.77 -4.91
CA PRO A 166 12.80 -11.55 -3.99
C PRO A 166 13.49 -10.65 -2.97
N ARG A 167 13.76 -11.17 -1.76
CA ARG A 167 14.58 -10.45 -0.76
C ARG A 167 16.05 -10.46 -1.18
N LYS A 168 16.77 -9.36 -0.90
CA LYS A 168 18.18 -9.24 -1.24
C LYS A 168 18.98 -10.38 -0.61
N GLY A 169 19.73 -11.14 -1.42
CA GLY A 169 20.59 -12.22 -0.95
C GLY A 169 19.93 -13.60 -0.86
N VAL A 170 18.62 -13.70 -1.09
CA VAL A 170 17.95 -14.98 -1.36
C VAL A 170 18.05 -15.20 -2.87
N LYS A 171 18.97 -16.07 -3.29
CA LYS A 171 19.11 -16.53 -4.68
C LYS A 171 18.30 -17.79 -4.91
#